data_AF-A0A6G0X0K9-F1
#
_entry.id   AF-A0A6G0X0K9-F1
#
_cell.length_a   1.000
_cell.length_b   1.000
_cell.length_c   1.000
_cell.angle_alpha   90.00
_cell.angle_beta   90.00
_cell.angle_gamma   90.00
#
_symmetry.space_group_name_H-M   'P 1'
#
loop_
_entity.id
_entity.type
_entity.pdbx_description
1 polymer ?
#
loop_
_entity_poly.entity_id
_entity_poly.type
_entity_poly.pdbx_seq_one_letter_code
_entity_poly.pdbx_strand_id
1 'polypeptide(L)' 'MRAGVARTKSNMVKWRLKNEDGKCDCGERQTDEHLLICTKNPIICTKDDLIQANQNAIDLVTHWLQYNI' A
#
# COMPACT_ATOMS: atom_id res chain seq x y z
N MET A 1 -4.01 2.27 -4.18
CA MET A 1 -3.44 3.45 -4.87
C MET A 1 -3.59 3.25 -6.37
N ARG A 2 -4.76 3.57 -6.94
CA ARG A 2 -4.90 3.61 -8.41
C ARG A 2 -4.98 5.05 -8.91
N ALA A 3 -5.58 5.93 -8.11
CA ALA A 3 -5.71 7.36 -8.39
C ALA A 3 -4.50 8.23 -7.95
N GLY A 4 -3.35 7.62 -7.66
CA GLY A 4 -2.15 8.37 -7.23
C GLY A 4 -2.23 9.01 -5.83
N VAL A 5 -3.23 8.63 -5.03
CA VAL A 5 -3.36 9.04 -3.62
C VAL A 5 -3.63 7.80 -2.77
N ALA A 6 -2.81 7.55 -1.74
CA ALA A 6 -3.04 6.49 -0.75
C ALA A 6 -3.24 7.04 0.66
N ARG A 7 -3.77 6.17 1.52
CA ARG A 7 -3.86 6.38 2.96
C ARG A 7 -2.50 6.13 3.64
N THR A 8 -1.47 6.84 3.20
CA THR A 8 -0.14 6.78 3.79
C THR A 8 -0.09 7.55 5.10
N LYS A 9 0.79 7.19 6.04
CA LYS A 9 0.97 7.93 7.30
C LYS A 9 1.29 9.40 7.02
N SER A 10 2.06 9.71 5.97
CA SER A 10 2.32 11.10 5.58
C SER A 10 1.06 11.87 5.16
N ASN A 11 0.16 11.25 4.38
CA ASN A 11 -1.15 11.84 4.03
C ASN A 11 -2.08 11.93 5.24
N MET A 12 -2.07 10.95 6.15
CA MET A 12 -2.89 10.99 7.36
C MET A 12 -2.51 12.16 8.28
N VAL A 13 -1.21 12.47 8.38
CA VAL A 13 -0.72 13.67 9.08
C VAL A 13 -1.13 14.94 8.34
N LYS A 14 -0.94 14.98 7.01
CA LYS A 14 -1.35 16.12 6.17
C LYS A 14 -2.84 16.44 6.31
N TRP A 15 -3.68 15.42 6.40
CA TRP A 15 -5.13 15.55 6.57
C TRP A 15 -5.58 15.72 8.03
N ARG A 16 -4.64 15.76 8.99
CA ARG A 16 -4.92 15.88 10.43
C ARG A 16 -5.85 14.76 10.96
N LEU A 17 -5.79 13.59 10.35
CA LEU A 17 -6.58 12.42 10.73
C LEU A 17 -5.84 11.51 11.71
N LYS A 18 -4.52 11.69 11.89
CA LYS A 18 -3.68 11.03 12.88
C LYS A 18 -2.60 11.97 13.40
N ASN A 19 -2.24 11.81 14.67
CA ASN A 19 -1.17 12.56 15.35
C ASN A 19 0.12 11.72 15.47
N GLU A 20 0.44 10.93 14.45
CA GLU A 20 1.70 10.17 14.34
C GLU A 20 2.74 10.98 13.53
N ASP A 21 4.01 10.58 13.53
CA ASP A 21 5.11 11.33 12.88
C ASP A 21 5.21 11.15 11.35
N GLY A 22 4.27 10.42 10.75
CA GLY A 22 4.23 10.20 9.30
C GLY A 22 5.26 9.19 8.79
N LYS A 23 5.99 8.50 9.68
CA LYS A 23 7.08 7.59 9.31
C LYS A 23 6.64 6.13 9.17
N CYS A 24 7.20 5.45 8.18
CA CYS A 24 7.13 4.01 8.04
C CYS A 24 8.00 3.35 9.14
N ASP A 25 7.72 2.08 9.42
CA ASP A 25 8.44 1.31 10.44
C ASP A 25 9.89 1.00 10.01
N CYS A 26 10.24 1.24 8.74
CA CYS A 26 11.62 1.25 8.26
C CYS A 26 12.40 2.52 8.66
N GLY A 27 11.74 3.53 9.23
CA GLY A 27 12.32 4.81 9.65
C GLY A 27 12.15 5.96 8.65
N GLU A 28 11.87 5.66 7.39
CA GLU A 28 11.66 6.66 6.33
C GLU A 28 10.24 7.24 6.34
N ARG A 29 10.03 8.37 5.67
CA ARG A 29 8.69 8.95 5.52
C ARG A 29 7.82 8.02 4.68
N GLN A 30 6.66 7.60 5.19
CA GLN A 30 5.75 6.77 4.43
C GLN A 30 4.98 7.65 3.44
N THR A 31 5.56 7.89 2.27
CA THR A 31 4.89 8.49 1.12
C THR A 31 4.24 7.43 0.24
N ASP A 32 3.56 7.91 -0.78
CA ASP A 32 2.83 7.13 -1.76
C ASP A 32 3.77 6.24 -2.58
N GLU A 33 4.90 6.79 -3.05
CA GLU A 33 5.99 6.05 -3.68
C GLU A 33 6.67 5.07 -2.71
N HIS A 34 6.83 5.48 -1.44
CA HIS A 34 7.51 4.65 -0.44
C HIS A 34 6.79 3.32 -0.20
N LEU A 35 5.46 3.28 -0.34
CA LEU A 35 4.70 2.02 -0.23
C LEU A 35 5.15 0.95 -1.23
N LEU A 36 5.75 1.35 -2.37
CA LEU A 36 6.17 0.43 -3.43
C LEU A 36 7.61 -0.04 -3.29
N ILE A 37 8.45 0.77 -2.65
CA ILE A 37 9.92 0.58 -2.61
C ILE A 37 10.48 0.33 -1.21
N CYS A 38 9.62 0.28 -0.18
CA CYS A 38 10.09 0.09 1.19
C CYS A 38 10.82 -1.26 1.34
N THR A 39 12.03 -1.22 1.91
CA THR A 39 12.88 -2.40 2.11
C THR A 39 12.34 -3.39 3.15
N LYS A 40 11.37 -2.96 3.97
CA LYS A 40 10.66 -3.81 4.92
C LYS A 40 9.46 -4.53 4.28
N ASN A 41 9.08 -4.18 3.05
CA ASN A 41 8.02 -4.89 2.37
C ASN A 41 8.50 -6.30 1.98
N PRO A 42 7.69 -7.34 2.20
CA PRO A 42 8.05 -8.70 1.81
C PRO A 42 8.04 -8.91 0.29
N ILE A 43 7.37 -8.02 -0.45
CA ILE A 43 7.15 -8.11 -1.89
C ILE A 43 7.36 -6.73 -2.50
N ILE A 44 8.08 -6.68 -3.63
CA ILE A 44 8.23 -5.46 -4.45
C ILE A 44 7.05 -5.38 -5.40
N CYS A 45 6.36 -4.25 -5.42
CA CYS A 45 5.21 -4.01 -6.29
C CYS A 45 5.45 -2.74 -7.10
N THR A 46 5.28 -2.82 -8.42
CA THR A 46 5.43 -1.67 -9.30
C THR A 46 4.10 -0.93 -9.50
N LYS A 47 4.14 0.26 -10.11
CA LYS A 47 2.92 0.98 -10.48
C LYS A 47 2.11 0.22 -11.53
N ASP A 48 2.76 -0.48 -12.46
CA ASP A 48 2.08 -1.25 -13.50
C ASP A 48 1.34 -2.45 -12.92
N ASP A 49 1.91 -3.10 -11.89
CA ASP A 49 1.24 -4.18 -11.15
C ASP A 49 -0.04 -3.66 -10.48
N LEU A 50 0.01 -2.47 -9.86
CA LEU A 50 -1.15 -1.85 -9.21
C LEU A 50 -2.28 -1.50 -10.18
N ILE A 51 -1.94 -1.09 -11.40
CA ILE A 51 -2.91 -0.74 -12.44
C ILE A 51 -3.63 -1.99 -12.94
N GLN A 52 -2.90 -3.09 -13.13
CA GLN A 52 -3.44 -4.36 -13.64
C GLN A 52 -4.27 -5.13 -12.62
N ALA A 53 -3.97 -4.96 -11.33
CA ALA A 53 -4.68 -5.62 -10.24
C ALA A 53 -6.12 -5.09 -10.15
N ASN A 54 -7.07 -5.70 -10.86
CA ASN A 54 -8.50 -5.37 -10.78
C ASN A 54 -9.17 -6.03 -9.57
N GLN A 55 -10.34 -5.52 -9.15
CA GLN A 55 -10.99 -6.00 -7.92
C GLN A 55 -11.41 -7.47 -8.01
N ASN A 56 -11.95 -7.91 -9.15
CA ASN A 56 -12.39 -9.29 -9.35
C ASN A 56 -11.23 -10.29 -9.19
N ALA A 57 -10.05 -9.96 -9.75
CA ALA A 57 -8.86 -10.78 -9.62
C ALA A 57 -8.37 -10.86 -8.16
N ILE A 58 -8.37 -9.73 -7.45
CA ILE A 58 -8.02 -9.69 -6.02
C ILE A 58 -8.99 -10.53 -5.20
N ASP A 59 -10.29 -10.39 -5.44
CA ASP A 59 -11.33 -11.11 -4.69
C ASP A 59 -11.25 -12.63 -4.94
N LEU A 60 -11.02 -13.05 -6.19
CA LEU A 60 -10.83 -14.45 -6.54
C LEU A 60 -9.60 -15.06 -5.87
N VAL A 61 -8.45 -14.38 -5.94
CA VAL A 61 -7.22 -14.85 -5.27
C VAL A 61 -7.40 -14.88 -3.76
N THR A 62 -8.06 -13.88 -3.18
CA THR A 62 -8.37 -13.84 -1.74
C THR A 62 -9.26 -15.01 -1.34
N HIS A 63 -10.26 -15.35 -2.16
CA HIS A 63 -11.09 -16.53 -1.96
C HIS A 63 -10.24 -17.81 -1.97
N TRP A 64 -9.41 -18.03 -2.99
CA TRP A 64 -8.54 -19.22 -3.04
C TRP A 64 -7.62 -19.34 -1.83
N LEU A 65 -7.00 -18.23 -1.39
CA LEU A 65 -6.14 -18.21 -0.20
C LEU A 65 -6.90 -18.55 1.09
N GLN A 66 -8.17 -18.14 1.22
CA GLN A 66 -9.00 -18.50 2.38
C GLN A 66 -9.36 -19.98 2.41
N TYR A 67 -9.56 -20.59 1.25
CA TYR A 67 -9.95 -22.00 1.12
C TYR A 67 -8.77 -22.94 0.84
N ASN A 68 -7.54 -22.41 0.79
CA ASN A 68 -6.29 -23.14 0.54
C ASN A 68 -6.34 -23.98 -0.75
N ILE A 69 -6.98 -23.42 -1.79
CA ILE A 69 -7.11 -23.99 -3.14
C ILE A 69 -5.90 -23.59 -3.98
#